data_AF-A0A842XGI0-F1
#
_entry.id   AF-A0A842XGI0-F1
#
_cell.length_a   1.000
_cell.length_b   1.000
_cell.length_c   1.000
_cell.angle_alpha   90.00
_cell.angle_beta   90.00
_cell.angle_gamma   90.00
#
_symmetry.space_group_name_H-M   'P 1'
#
loop_
_entity.id
_entity.type
_entity.pdbx_description
1 polymer ?
#
loop_
_entity_poly.entity_id
_entity_poly.type
_entity_poly.pdbx_seq_one_letter_code
_entity_poly.pdbx_strand_id
1 'polypeptide(L)'
;MHHWSRPSECLKEINRVLKANGEAWIYDARRDTTKEVNAQFRRRYGWFLALVFLNLVRAHSSLTRREIDEILSSPEIRFSQRTVVDKGVIIKLQLVK
;
A
#
# COMPACT_ATOMS: atom_id res chain seq x y z
N MET A 1 -5.33 -4.73 0.65
CA MET A 1 -4.86 -5.25 1.96
C MET A 1 -5.52 -4.55 3.14
N HIS A 2 -5.95 -3.29 3.04
CA HIS A 2 -6.59 -2.56 4.14
C HIS A 2 -7.86 -3.21 4.74
N HIS A 3 -8.54 -4.10 4.01
CA HIS A 3 -9.67 -4.90 4.50
C HIS A 3 -9.28 -6.22 5.19
N TRP A 4 -8.02 -6.62 5.15
CA TRP A 4 -7.58 -7.91 5.68
C TRP A 4 -7.11 -7.74 7.12
N SER A 5 -7.69 -8.52 8.03
CA SER A 5 -7.34 -8.51 9.46
C SER A 5 -5.90 -8.95 9.74
N ARG A 6 -5.29 -9.75 8.84
CA ARG A 6 -3.88 -10.18 8.89
C ARG A 6 -3.21 -10.06 7.51
N PRO A 7 -2.62 -8.89 7.20
CA PRO A 7 -1.98 -8.65 5.90
C PRO A 7 -0.84 -9.64 5.57
N SER A 8 -0.07 -10.07 6.56
CA SER A 8 1.03 -11.04 6.37
C SER A 8 0.55 -12.39 5.83
N GLU A 9 -0.58 -12.90 6.32
CA GLU A 9 -1.17 -14.16 5.86
C GLU A 9 -1.62 -14.08 4.39
N CYS A 10 -2.13 -12.92 3.97
CA CYS A 10 -2.45 -12.65 2.56
C CYS A 10 -1.21 -12.80 1.67
N LEU A 11 -0.08 -12.20 2.09
CA LEU A 11 1.17 -12.26 1.33
C LEU A 11 1.75 -13.66 1.26
N LYS A 12 1.66 -14.44 2.34
CA LYS A 12 2.04 -15.85 2.35
C LYS A 12 1.23 -16.66 1.34
N GLU A 13 -0.09 -16.44 1.31
CA GLU A 13 -0.97 -17.13 0.37
C GLU A 13 -0.67 -16.75 -1.07
N ILE A 14 -0.43 -15.46 -1.36
CA ILE A 14 0.02 -14.99 -2.67
C ILE A 14 1.33 -15.69 -3.07
N ASN A 15 2.32 -15.77 -2.17
CA ASN A 15 3.57 -16.46 -2.45
C ASN A 15 3.36 -17.96 -2.72
N ARG A 16 2.45 -18.61 -1.97
CA ARG A 16 2.11 -20.03 -2.15
C ARG A 16 1.57 -20.31 -3.54
N VAL A 17 0.64 -19.49 -4.04
CA VAL A 17 -0.05 -19.72 -5.33
C VAL A 17 0.74 -19.22 -6.55
N LEU A 18 1.66 -18.29 -6.38
CA LEU A 18 2.51 -17.82 -7.48
C LEU A 18 3.41 -18.93 -8.02
N LYS A 19 3.57 -18.97 -9.34
CA LYS A 19 4.57 -19.81 -10.01
C LYS A 19 5.96 -19.19 -9.86
N ALA A 20 7.01 -19.96 -10.16
CA ALA A 20 8.38 -19.43 -10.19
C ALA A 20 8.47 -18.21 -11.13
N ASN A 21 9.14 -17.14 -10.70
CA ASN A 21 9.20 -15.83 -11.38
C ASN A 21 7.83 -15.15 -11.61
N GLY A 22 6.76 -15.65 -10.97
CA GLY A 22 5.45 -15.02 -11.05
C GLY A 22 5.42 -13.71 -10.27
N GLU A 23 4.71 -12.73 -10.81
CA GLU A 23 4.54 -11.42 -10.19
C GLU A 23 3.16 -11.23 -9.58
N ALA A 24 3.11 -10.56 -8.42
CA ALA A 24 1.90 -10.02 -7.84
C ALA A 24 2.02 -8.52 -7.65
N TRP A 25 1.01 -7.79 -8.12
CA TRP A 25 0.91 -6.35 -7.96
C TRP A 25 -0.27 -6.02 -7.07
N ILE A 26 -0.02 -5.31 -5.98
CA ILE A 26 -1.05 -4.89 -5.03
C ILE A 26 -1.08 -3.37 -5.02
N TYR A 27 -2.26 -2.80 -5.19
CA TYR A 27 -2.50 -1.37 -5.06
C TYR A 27 -3.35 -1.14 -3.82
N ASP A 28 -2.89 -0.28 -2.93
CA ASP A 28 -3.63 0.05 -1.72
C ASP A 28 -3.55 1.54 -1.39
N ALA A 29 -4.61 2.07 -0.80
CA ALA A 29 -4.62 3.43 -0.30
C ALA A 29 -3.81 3.47 1.00
N ARG A 30 -2.96 4.48 1.18
CA ARG A 30 -2.21 4.68 2.43
C ARG A 30 -2.90 5.70 3.31
N ARG A 31 -2.97 5.43 4.61
CA ARG A 31 -3.53 6.36 5.60
C ARG A 31 -2.64 7.58 5.81
N ASP A 32 -1.33 7.38 5.75
CA ASP A 32 -0.28 8.32 6.15
C ASP A 32 0.29 9.12 4.97
N THR A 33 -0.57 9.84 4.25
CA THR A 33 -0.13 10.69 3.13
C THR A 33 0.78 11.83 3.58
N THR A 34 1.85 12.11 2.81
CA THR A 34 2.81 13.18 3.14
C THR A 34 2.21 14.57 2.91
N LYS A 35 2.84 15.61 3.48
CA LYS A 35 2.40 17.00 3.30
C LYS A 35 2.46 17.43 1.83
N GLU A 36 3.46 16.94 1.11
CA GLU A 36 3.70 17.22 -0.31
C GLU A 36 2.58 16.63 -1.17
N VAL A 37 2.20 15.37 -0.90
CA VAL A 37 1.07 14.71 -1.57
C VAL A 37 -0.23 15.46 -1.31
N ASN A 38 -0.48 15.84 -0.05
CA ASN A 38 -1.68 16.60 0.32
C ASN A 38 -1.72 17.97 -0.37
N ALA A 39 -0.57 18.66 -0.47
CA ALA A 39 -0.46 19.94 -1.14
C ALA A 39 -0.70 19.82 -2.65
N GLN A 40 -0.14 18.79 -3.31
CA GLN A 40 -0.41 18.52 -4.72
C GLN A 40 -1.90 18.23 -4.97
N PHE A 41 -2.52 17.44 -4.09
CA PHE A 41 -3.95 17.12 -4.20
C PHE A 41 -4.83 18.37 -4.06
N ARG A 42 -4.52 19.25 -3.08
CA ARG A 42 -5.20 20.54 -2.91
C ARG A 42 -5.04 21.47 -4.10
N ARG A 43 -3.84 21.54 -4.70
CA ARG A 43 -3.59 22.35 -5.90
C ARG A 43 -4.41 21.86 -7.11
N ARG A 44 -4.60 20.53 -7.23
CA ARG A 44 -5.30 19.93 -8.36
C ARG A 44 -6.82 19.98 -8.24
N TYR A 45 -7.36 19.76 -7.05
CA TYR A 45 -8.80 19.57 -6.85
C TYR A 45 -9.45 20.65 -5.98
N GLY A 46 -8.68 21.64 -5.53
CA GLY A 46 -9.14 22.63 -4.56
C GLY A 46 -9.17 22.09 -3.13
N TRP A 47 -9.25 23.02 -2.18
CA TRP A 47 -9.09 22.70 -0.75
C TRP A 47 -10.23 21.83 -0.20
N PHE A 48 -11.47 22.06 -0.63
CA PHE A 48 -12.66 21.36 -0.13
C PHE A 48 -12.69 19.90 -0.58
N LEU A 49 -12.56 19.63 -1.88
CA LEU A 49 -12.55 18.26 -2.41
C LEU A 49 -11.35 17.47 -1.88
N ALA A 50 -10.18 18.12 -1.77
CA ALA A 50 -9.01 17.49 -1.16
C ALA A 50 -9.25 17.14 0.32
N LEU A 51 -9.93 17.99 1.09
CA LEU A 51 -10.28 17.70 2.48
C LEU A 51 -11.19 16.47 2.58
N VAL A 52 -12.29 16.44 1.80
CA VAL A 52 -13.24 15.32 1.81
C VAL A 52 -12.55 14.01 1.42
N PHE A 53 -11.81 14.02 0.31
CA PHE A 53 -11.17 12.82 -0.21
C PHE A 53 -10.07 12.30 0.73
N LEU A 54 -9.19 13.18 1.22
CA LEU A 54 -8.11 12.76 2.13
C LEU A 54 -8.64 12.25 3.46
N ASN A 55 -9.73 12.82 3.97
CA ASN A 55 -10.39 12.29 5.17
C ASN A 55 -11.05 10.94 4.92
N LEU A 56 -11.69 10.73 3.76
CA LEU A 56 -12.24 9.44 3.36
C LEU A 56 -11.14 8.38 3.29
N VAL A 57 -10.02 8.69 2.62
CA VAL A 57 -8.85 7.79 2.53
C VAL A 57 -8.31 7.45 3.93
N ARG A 58 -8.22 8.44 4.83
CA ARG A 58 -7.74 8.20 6.21
C ARG A 58 -8.68 7.37 7.07
N ALA A 59 -9.98 7.44 6.81
CA ALA A 59 -10.99 6.66 7.51
C ALA A 59 -11.07 5.22 7.01
N HIS A 60 -10.89 5.00 5.70
CA HIS A 60 -10.99 3.67 5.09
C HIS A 60 -9.67 2.92 5.02
N SER A 61 -8.53 3.61 4.92
CA SER A 61 -7.23 2.96 4.92
C SER A 61 -6.75 2.73 6.35
N SER A 62 -6.49 1.46 6.67
CA SER A 62 -5.85 1.03 7.90
C SER A 62 -4.33 0.98 7.79
N LEU A 63 -3.78 0.96 6.57
CA LEU A 63 -2.37 0.69 6.32
C LEU A 63 -1.54 1.97 6.20
N THR A 64 -0.46 2.00 6.96
CA THR A 64 0.62 2.97 6.85
C THR A 64 1.77 2.41 6.03
N ARG A 65 2.61 3.29 5.48
CA ARG A 65 3.82 2.85 4.78
C ARG A 65 4.77 2.06 5.69
N ARG A 66 4.88 2.49 6.95
CA ARG A 66 5.70 1.82 7.96
C ARG A 66 5.25 0.37 8.19
N GLU A 67 3.96 0.13 8.36
CA GLU A 67 3.43 -1.22 8.55
C GLU A 67 3.71 -2.11 7.33
N ILE A 68 3.59 -1.56 6.12
CA ILE A 68 3.94 -2.27 4.88
C ILE A 68 5.42 -2.66 4.89
N ASP A 69 6.30 -1.73 5.23
CA ASP A 69 7.75 -1.98 5.29
C ASP A 69 8.08 -3.03 6.37
N GLU A 70 7.42 -2.98 7.54
CA GLU A 70 7.56 -3.98 8.61
C GLU A 70 7.10 -5.38 8.16
N ILE A 71 5.94 -5.49 7.52
CA ILE A 71 5.43 -6.76 6.98
C ILE A 71 6.37 -7.32 5.91
N LEU A 72 6.85 -6.48 4.99
CA LEU A 72 7.75 -6.91 3.92
C LEU A 72 9.15 -7.27 4.42
N SER A 73 9.57 -6.73 5.57
CA SER A 73 10.84 -7.08 6.21
C SER A 73 10.78 -8.39 6.99
N SER A 74 9.58 -8.95 7.19
CA SER A 74 9.42 -10.22 7.90
C SER A 74 10.11 -11.38 7.16
N PRO A 75 10.87 -12.23 7.86
CA PRO A 75 11.52 -13.41 7.28
C PRO A 75 10.52 -14.46 6.80
N GLU A 76 9.26 -14.38 7.23
CA GLU A 76 8.19 -15.29 6.80
C GLU A 76 7.73 -15.02 5.37
N ILE A 77 7.97 -13.81 4.87
CA ILE A 77 7.61 -13.41 3.51
C ILE A 77 8.75 -13.81 2.59
N ARG A 78 8.50 -14.77 1.69
CA ARG A 78 9.53 -15.40 0.84
C ARG A 78 9.46 -14.98 -0.63
N PHE A 79 9.33 -13.67 -0.88
CA PHE A 79 9.47 -13.12 -2.22
C PHE A 79 10.95 -12.86 -2.54
N SER A 80 11.39 -13.25 -3.72
CA SER A 80 12.72 -12.98 -4.28
C SER A 80 12.97 -11.49 -4.50
N GLN A 81 11.93 -10.76 -4.93
CA GLN A 81 11.97 -9.30 -5.11
C GLN A 81 10.74 -8.64 -4.47
N ARG A 82 10.98 -7.50 -3.80
CA ARG A 82 9.96 -6.70 -3.12
C ARG A 82 10.20 -5.24 -3.48
N THR A 83 9.23 -4.59 -4.10
CA THR A 83 9.34 -3.18 -4.48
C THR A 83 8.11 -2.43 -4.02
N VAL A 84 8.33 -1.34 -3.29
CA VAL A 84 7.29 -0.42 -2.83
C VAL A 84 7.43 0.87 -3.61
N VAL A 85 6.40 1.21 -4.40
CA VAL A 85 6.35 2.45 -5.17
C VAL A 85 5.28 3.36 -4.58
N ASP A 86 5.70 4.56 -4.18
CA ASP A 86 4.79 5.60 -3.74
C ASP A 86 4.14 6.28 -4.95
N LYS A 87 2.81 6.25 -5.00
CA LYS A 87 2.00 6.96 -6.01
C LYS A 87 1.11 8.02 -5.36
N GLY A 88 1.55 8.59 -4.25
CA GLY A 88 0.86 9.63 -3.50
C GLY A 88 -0.13 9.06 -2.50
N VAL A 89 -1.42 9.06 -2.85
CA VAL A 89 -2.48 8.49 -1.99
C VAL A 89 -2.55 6.96 -2.08
N ILE A 90 -1.91 6.38 -3.10
CA ILE A 90 -1.83 4.94 -3.36
C ILE A 90 -0.38 4.49 -3.20
N ILE A 91 -0.18 3.34 -2.58
CA ILE A 91 1.07 2.58 -2.62
C ILE A 91 0.88 1.40 -3.56
N LYS A 92 1.86 1.19 -4.44
CA LYS A 92 1.98 -0.04 -5.24
C LYS A 92 3.03 -0.94 -4.61
N LEU A 93 2.66 -2.18 -4.34
CA LEU A 93 3.58 -3.27 -4.02
C LEU A 93 3.75 -4.13 -5.26
N GLN A 94 5.00 -4.40 -5.62
CA GLN A 94 5.36 -5.38 -6.63
C GLN A 94 6.19 -6.47 -5.95
N LEU A 95 5.71 -7.71 -6.07
CA LEU A 95 6.26 -8.88 -5.40
C LEU A 95 6.55 -9.94 -6.46
N VAL A 96 7.74 -10.52 -6.42
CA VAL A 96 8.16 -11.60 -7.33
C VAL A 96 8.52 -12.82 -6.49
N LYS A 97 8.08 -14.00 -6.91
CA LYS A 97 8.40 -15.26 -6.22
C LYS A 97 9.87 -15.64 -6.38
#